data_AF-A0A915D4R5-F1
#
_entry.id   AF-A0A915D4R5-F1
#
_cell.length_a   1.000
_cell.length_b   1.000
_cell.length_c   1.000
_cell.angle_alpha   90.00
_cell.angle_beta   90.00
_cell.angle_gamma   90.00
#
_symmetry.space_group_name_H-M   'P 1'
#
loop_
_entity.id
_entity.type
_entity.pdbx_description
1 polymer ?
#
loop_
_entity_poly.entity_id
_entity_poly.type
_entity_poly.pdbx_seq_one_letter_code
_entity_poly.pdbx_strand_id
1 'polypeptide(L)'
;MDAGILMFDKVDEISMLPNFISGTEHFIYILINGWLEMLKKKEKVVSLSKLSAYTNTLHLYFDQQIQQGVSMPNYLRDFARSQSANLAKYVIQAILMQLDRDYFICSSTIQFVNCNTVNKSNWQHVVHYGLLQFLQIKHKLAVSSAKFPWNFISTTRFFELYQEKDEKAGKILKKNVYGFTEALGSLEAQEHFHWIYHMDFLSIPSSKPKLFSERDGTVAENQEKHLKSIKDSVIKEIKDGKSVLVICESLTSVETIYKYLEEHLAPNNCEPQKADRKPTDFNQTKDAKEKLKPKEI
;
A
#
# COMPACT_ATOMS: atom_id res chain seq x y z
N MET A 1 -9.26 14.07 -28.53
CA MET A 1 -8.30 14.17 -29.64
C MET A 1 -7.08 14.90 -29.11
N ASP A 2 -5.93 14.25 -29.31
CA ASP A 2 -4.56 14.63 -28.99
C ASP A 2 -4.24 15.05 -27.54
N ALA A 3 -3.90 14.04 -26.74
CA ALA A 3 -2.97 14.17 -25.62
C ALA A 3 -1.61 14.59 -26.20
N GLY A 4 -1.48 15.89 -26.48
CA GLY A 4 -0.28 16.50 -27.01
C GLY A 4 0.89 16.29 -26.06
N ILE A 5 1.83 15.49 -26.54
CA ILE A 5 3.24 15.45 -26.12
C ILE A 5 3.73 16.90 -26.10
N LEU A 6 3.92 17.48 -24.91
CA LEU A 6 4.63 18.74 -24.78
C LEU A 6 6.12 18.46 -24.96
N MET A 7 6.57 18.58 -26.21
CA MET A 7 7.97 18.74 -26.54
C MET A 7 8.49 20.09 -26.02
N PHE A 8 9.69 20.01 -25.46
CA PHE A 8 10.42 21.01 -24.70
C PHE A 8 11.24 21.91 -25.63
N ASP A 9 11.26 23.21 -25.38
CA ASP A 9 12.20 24.13 -26.04
C ASP A 9 13.35 24.48 -25.08
N LYS A 10 14.58 24.55 -25.62
CA LYS A 10 15.86 24.72 -24.90
C LYS A 10 16.02 26.07 -24.19
N VAL A 11 14.97 26.89 -24.13
CA VAL A 11 15.00 28.29 -23.73
C VAL A 11 14.48 28.51 -22.30
N ASP A 12 13.60 27.63 -21.79
CA ASP A 12 12.93 27.84 -20.50
C ASP A 12 13.32 26.77 -19.46
N GLU A 13 14.04 27.19 -18.43
CA GLU A 13 14.67 26.38 -17.39
C GLU A 13 13.72 25.59 -16.44
N ILE A 14 12.93 24.60 -16.91
CA ILE A 14 11.96 23.87 -16.03
C ILE A 14 11.95 22.32 -16.22
N SER A 15 11.54 21.63 -15.15
CA SER A 15 11.60 20.20 -14.81
C SER A 15 10.61 19.29 -15.58
N MET A 16 10.98 18.01 -15.79
CA MET A 16 10.12 16.99 -16.44
C MET A 16 8.94 16.54 -15.56
N LEU A 17 7.82 16.23 -16.21
CA LEU A 17 6.61 15.68 -15.60
C LEU A 17 6.58 14.14 -15.72
N PRO A 18 6.54 13.36 -14.62
CA PRO A 18 6.45 11.89 -14.68
C PRO A 18 5.01 11.38 -14.90
N ASN A 19 4.89 10.10 -15.26
CA ASN A 19 3.61 9.40 -15.46
C ASN A 19 2.67 9.54 -14.25
N PHE A 20 1.46 10.06 -14.48
CA PHE A 20 0.57 10.52 -13.42
C PHE A 20 -0.34 9.41 -12.86
N ILE A 21 -0.65 9.54 -11.57
CA ILE A 21 -1.82 8.90 -10.96
C ILE A 21 -3.02 9.81 -11.26
N SER A 22 -4.04 9.25 -11.89
CA SER A 22 -5.29 9.94 -12.28
C SER A 22 -5.80 10.87 -11.17
N GLY A 23 -6.04 12.14 -11.51
CA GLY A 23 -6.56 13.18 -10.59
C GLY A 23 -5.51 14.04 -9.90
N THR A 24 -4.26 13.58 -9.75
CA THR A 24 -3.18 14.42 -9.16
C THR A 24 -2.52 15.35 -10.17
N GLU A 25 -2.69 15.08 -11.46
CA GLU A 25 -2.16 15.90 -12.57
C GLU A 25 -2.65 17.35 -12.53
N HIS A 26 -3.89 17.59 -12.12
CA HIS A 26 -4.49 18.92 -12.01
C HIS A 26 -3.77 19.81 -10.99
N PHE A 27 -3.21 19.20 -9.93
CA PHE A 27 -2.53 19.95 -8.88
C PHE A 27 -1.13 20.40 -9.29
N ILE A 28 -0.47 19.68 -10.20
CA ILE A 28 0.89 20.02 -10.61
C ILE A 28 0.92 21.35 -11.36
N TYR A 29 -0.08 21.63 -12.18
CA TYR A 29 -0.22 22.93 -12.83
C TYR A 29 -0.35 24.07 -11.81
N ILE A 30 -1.13 23.86 -10.74
CA ILE A 30 -1.26 24.82 -9.64
C ILE A 30 0.09 25.04 -8.95
N LEU A 31 0.83 23.96 -8.69
CA LEU A 31 2.16 24.02 -8.07
C LEU A 31 3.15 24.81 -8.95
N ILE A 32 3.22 24.52 -10.26
CA ILE A 32 4.13 25.22 -11.18
C ILE A 32 3.79 26.71 -11.25
N ASN A 33 2.51 27.07 -11.46
CA ASN A 33 2.09 28.47 -11.52
C ASN A 33 2.34 29.22 -10.21
N GLY A 34 2.10 28.56 -9.07
CA GLY A 34 2.41 29.10 -7.75
C GLY A 34 3.90 29.38 -7.56
N TRP A 35 4.76 28.47 -8.03
CA TRP A 35 6.20 28.66 -7.99
C TRP A 35 6.66 29.82 -8.88
N LEU A 36 6.13 29.92 -10.10
CA LEU A 36 6.44 31.02 -11.05
C LEU A 36 5.99 32.38 -10.52
N GLU A 37 4.77 32.47 -9.98
CA GLU A 37 4.25 33.71 -9.40
C GLU A 37 5.08 34.16 -8.19
N MET A 38 5.61 33.19 -7.44
CA MET A 38 6.55 33.48 -6.38
C MET A 38 7.88 34.03 -6.93
N LEU A 39 8.47 33.39 -7.94
CA LEU A 39 9.75 33.85 -8.52
C LEU A 39 9.67 35.30 -9.01
N LYS A 40 8.55 35.71 -9.62
CA LYS A 40 8.31 37.10 -10.04
C LYS A 40 8.35 38.12 -8.90
N LYS A 41 8.05 37.69 -7.67
CA LYS A 41 7.91 38.54 -6.49
C LYS A 41 9.02 38.34 -5.46
N LYS A 42 9.97 37.43 -5.72
CA LYS A 42 11.06 37.03 -4.81
C LYS A 42 11.94 38.21 -4.38
N GLU A 43 12.16 39.20 -5.24
CA GLU A 43 12.96 40.40 -4.93
C GLU A 43 12.34 41.31 -3.86
N LYS A 44 11.03 41.18 -3.60
CA LYS A 44 10.30 42.06 -2.65
C LYS A 44 10.18 41.47 -1.23
N VAL A 45 10.59 40.21 -1.03
CA VAL A 45 10.40 39.46 0.23
C VAL A 45 11.73 39.39 1.00
N VAL A 46 12.15 40.53 1.58
CA VAL A 46 13.43 40.63 2.32
C VAL A 46 13.23 40.91 3.82
N SER A 47 12.00 41.06 4.32
CA SER A 47 11.74 41.29 5.76
C SER A 47 10.68 40.35 6.33
N LEU A 48 10.97 39.76 7.50
CA LEU A 48 10.10 38.82 8.24
C LEU A 48 8.70 39.40 8.52
N SER A 49 8.60 40.73 8.73
CA SER A 49 7.33 41.43 8.96
C SER A 49 6.40 41.46 7.74
N LYS A 50 6.91 41.24 6.53
CA LYS A 50 6.14 41.21 5.27
C LYS A 50 5.75 39.79 4.82
N LEU A 51 6.25 38.76 5.50
CA LEU A 51 6.05 37.36 5.09
C LEU A 51 4.60 36.90 5.26
N SER A 52 3.91 37.33 6.32
CA SER A 52 2.50 36.99 6.55
C SER A 52 1.58 37.62 5.50
N ALA A 53 1.76 38.89 5.20
CA ALA A 53 1.03 39.59 4.14
C ALA A 53 1.27 38.95 2.76
N TYR A 54 2.49 38.52 2.50
CA TYR A 54 2.84 37.83 1.27
C TYR A 54 2.23 36.41 1.19
N THR A 55 2.21 35.67 2.29
CA THR A 55 1.55 34.36 2.39
C THR A 55 0.06 34.47 2.04
N ASN A 56 -0.61 35.50 2.58
CA ASN A 56 -2.03 35.76 2.26
C ASN A 56 -2.24 36.12 0.79
N THR A 57 -1.32 36.88 0.19
CA THR A 57 -1.39 37.21 -1.25
C THR A 57 -1.25 35.95 -2.12
N LEU A 58 -0.32 35.06 -1.79
CA LEU A 58 -0.15 33.79 -2.50
C LEU A 58 -1.34 32.86 -2.29
N HIS A 59 -1.92 32.81 -1.09
CA HIS A 59 -3.14 32.07 -0.82
C HIS A 59 -4.29 32.51 -1.73
N LEU A 60 -4.52 33.83 -1.85
CA LEU A 60 -5.55 34.38 -2.75
C LEU A 60 -5.27 34.04 -4.22
N TYR A 61 -3.99 34.09 -4.64
CA TYR A 61 -3.60 33.68 -5.99
C TYR A 61 -3.91 32.20 -6.24
N PHE A 62 -3.57 31.31 -5.30
CA PHE A 62 -3.91 29.89 -5.41
C PHE A 62 -5.42 29.65 -5.48
N ASP A 63 -6.21 30.32 -4.63
CA ASP A 63 -7.68 30.21 -4.66
C ASP A 63 -8.25 30.65 -6.02
N GLN A 64 -7.75 31.76 -6.58
CA GLN A 64 -8.17 32.23 -7.90
C GLN A 64 -7.81 31.25 -9.02
N GLN A 65 -6.61 30.67 -9.00
CA GLN A 65 -6.18 29.66 -9.97
C GLN A 65 -7.04 28.39 -9.89
N ILE A 66 -7.43 27.95 -8.68
CA ILE A 66 -8.30 26.79 -8.48
C ILE A 66 -9.72 27.05 -9.02
N GLN A 67 -10.22 28.28 -8.89
CA GLN A 67 -11.57 28.63 -9.36
C GLN A 67 -11.65 28.77 -10.88
N GLN A 68 -10.67 29.44 -11.50
CA GLN A 68 -10.78 29.93 -12.88
C GLN A 68 -9.67 29.43 -13.82
N GLY A 69 -8.55 28.95 -13.28
CA GLY A 69 -7.32 28.68 -14.06
C GLY A 69 -7.10 27.22 -14.43
N VAL A 70 -7.75 26.25 -13.77
CA VAL A 70 -7.47 24.82 -13.96
C VAL A 70 -8.74 24.02 -14.25
N SER A 71 -8.70 23.23 -15.32
CA SER A 71 -9.71 22.19 -15.57
C SER A 71 -9.52 21.08 -14.54
N MET A 72 -10.39 21.01 -13.54
CA MET A 72 -10.38 20.02 -12.46
C MET A 72 -11.82 19.52 -12.20
N PRO A 73 -12.01 18.23 -11.87
CA PRO A 73 -13.30 17.69 -11.47
C PRO A 73 -13.90 18.43 -10.27
N ASN A 74 -15.22 18.66 -10.28
CA ASN A 74 -15.91 19.45 -9.25
C ASN A 74 -15.69 18.91 -7.83
N TYR A 75 -15.63 17.59 -7.65
CA TYR A 75 -15.42 16.96 -6.35
C TYR A 75 -14.03 17.24 -5.74
N LEU A 76 -13.02 17.63 -6.54
CA LEU A 76 -11.69 17.98 -6.06
C LEU A 76 -11.53 19.47 -5.77
N ARG A 77 -12.45 20.33 -6.24
CA ARG A 77 -12.32 21.79 -6.09
C ARG A 77 -12.34 22.22 -4.63
N ASP A 78 -13.26 21.68 -3.84
CA ASP A 78 -13.37 22.01 -2.41
C ASP A 78 -12.13 21.58 -1.64
N PHE A 79 -11.60 20.39 -1.96
CA PHE A 79 -10.34 19.93 -1.41
C PHE A 79 -9.18 20.84 -1.82
N ALA A 80 -9.03 21.15 -3.11
CA ALA A 80 -7.96 22.02 -3.60
C ALA A 80 -8.01 23.40 -2.93
N ARG A 81 -9.22 23.96 -2.78
CA ARG A 81 -9.45 25.22 -2.08
C ARG A 81 -9.02 25.15 -0.62
N SER A 82 -9.37 24.07 0.09
CA SER A 82 -8.91 23.84 1.47
C SER A 82 -7.38 23.78 1.58
N GLN A 83 -6.69 23.33 0.52
CA GLN A 83 -5.23 23.22 0.50
C GLN A 83 -4.52 24.51 0.09
N SER A 84 -5.20 25.50 -0.50
CA SER A 84 -4.57 26.75 -1.00
C SER A 84 -3.73 27.47 0.06
N ALA A 85 -4.21 27.54 1.31
CA ALA A 85 -3.48 28.14 2.43
C ALA A 85 -2.21 27.34 2.79
N ASN A 86 -2.29 26.01 2.72
CA ASN A 86 -1.16 25.14 2.97
C ASN A 86 -0.14 25.25 1.85
N LEU A 87 -0.58 25.29 0.58
CA LEU A 87 0.30 25.48 -0.58
C LEU A 87 1.10 26.78 -0.47
N ALA A 88 0.46 27.90 -0.08
CA ALA A 88 1.16 29.17 0.14
C ALA A 88 2.26 29.05 1.21
N LYS A 89 1.97 28.38 2.32
CA LYS A 89 2.97 28.10 3.37
C LYS A 89 4.11 27.23 2.84
N TYR A 90 3.78 26.17 2.09
CA TYR A 90 4.78 25.24 1.58
C TYR A 90 5.70 25.85 0.52
N VAL A 91 5.20 26.72 -0.36
CA VAL A 91 6.06 27.48 -1.28
C VAL A 91 7.08 28.29 -0.51
N ILE A 92 6.62 29.05 0.50
CA ILE A 92 7.48 29.89 1.32
C ILE A 92 8.51 29.04 2.07
N GLN A 93 8.06 27.95 2.67
CA GLN A 93 8.95 27.02 3.36
C GLN A 93 10.00 26.43 2.40
N ALA A 94 9.62 26.00 1.20
CA ALA A 94 10.54 25.46 0.20
C ALA A 94 11.62 26.47 -0.21
N ILE A 95 11.32 27.78 -0.24
CA ILE A 95 12.32 28.83 -0.51
C ILE A 95 13.31 28.93 0.64
N LEU A 96 12.79 29.02 1.87
CA LEU A 96 13.58 29.21 3.08
C LEU A 96 14.53 28.03 3.36
N MET A 97 14.13 26.82 2.96
CA MET A 97 14.94 25.61 3.15
C MET A 97 16.18 25.58 2.25
N GLN A 98 17.33 25.25 2.84
CA GLN A 98 18.64 25.21 2.19
C GLN A 98 19.10 23.77 1.91
N LEU A 99 19.69 23.57 0.72
CA LEU A 99 20.36 22.33 0.34
C LEU A 99 21.57 22.10 1.28
N ASP A 100 21.83 20.84 1.64
CA ASP A 100 22.91 20.38 2.53
C ASP A 100 22.80 20.83 4.00
N ARG A 101 21.73 21.57 4.34
CA ARG A 101 21.38 21.93 5.71
C ARG A 101 20.07 21.28 6.14
N ASP A 102 19.00 21.53 5.39
CA ASP A 102 17.65 21.09 5.77
C ASP A 102 17.21 19.83 4.99
N TYR A 103 17.80 19.61 3.82
CA TYR A 103 17.57 18.43 2.98
C TYR A 103 18.76 18.19 2.05
N PHE A 104 18.83 16.98 1.50
CA PHE A 104 19.84 16.54 0.54
C PHE A 104 19.16 15.85 -0.66
N ILE A 105 19.86 15.79 -1.78
CA ILE A 105 19.39 15.15 -3.01
C ILE A 105 20.21 13.88 -3.21
N CYS A 106 19.56 12.71 -3.13
CA CYS A 106 20.16 11.41 -3.39
C CYS A 106 19.46 10.73 -4.58
N SER A 107 20.22 10.38 -5.61
CA SER A 107 19.71 9.64 -6.78
C SER A 107 18.41 10.22 -7.35
N SER A 108 18.37 11.55 -7.58
CA SER A 108 17.19 12.31 -8.05
C SER A 108 15.99 12.37 -7.09
N THR A 109 16.15 11.92 -5.83
CA THR A 109 15.13 12.02 -4.78
C THR A 109 15.56 12.96 -3.67
N ILE A 110 14.61 13.70 -3.09
CA ILE A 110 14.85 14.61 -1.98
C ILE A 110 14.68 13.86 -0.66
N GLN A 111 15.62 14.01 0.25
CA GLN A 111 15.61 13.44 1.58
C GLN A 111 15.86 14.54 2.61
N PHE A 112 15.11 14.56 3.70
CA PHE A 112 15.17 15.63 4.69
C PHE A 112 16.18 15.29 5.78
N VAL A 113 16.91 16.29 6.27
CA VAL A 113 17.87 16.12 7.37
C VAL A 113 17.10 16.06 8.68
N ASN A 114 17.32 14.99 9.46
CA ASN A 114 16.79 14.88 10.81
C ASN A 114 17.89 15.29 11.81
N CYS A 115 17.65 16.33 12.60
CA CYS A 115 18.58 16.83 13.62
C CYS A 115 18.87 15.81 14.74
N ASN A 116 18.06 14.74 14.87
CA ASN A 116 18.17 13.76 15.95
C ASN A 116 18.87 12.45 15.56
N THR A 117 19.26 12.25 14.30
CA THR A 117 19.95 11.02 13.88
C THR A 117 21.05 11.33 12.86
N VAL A 118 22.30 11.05 13.24
CA VAL A 118 23.49 11.05 12.37
C VAL A 118 23.33 10.07 11.19
N ASN A 119 22.37 9.16 11.28
CA ASN A 119 22.03 8.22 10.21
C ASN A 119 21.06 8.86 9.21
N LYS A 120 21.47 8.84 7.94
CA LYS A 120 20.66 9.12 6.74
C LYS A 120 19.51 8.10 6.64
N SER A 121 18.53 8.18 7.54
CA SER A 121 17.36 7.30 7.52
C SER A 121 16.30 7.87 6.56
N ASN A 122 15.82 7.01 5.66
CA ASN A 122 14.88 7.28 4.58
C ASN A 122 13.46 7.67 5.09
N TRP A 123 13.32 8.83 5.72
CA TRP A 123 11.99 9.39 6.00
C TRP A 123 11.45 10.13 4.78
N GLN A 124 11.17 9.39 3.71
CA GLN A 124 10.39 9.89 2.56
C GLN A 124 8.89 10.03 2.90
N HIS A 125 8.45 9.55 4.07
CA HIS A 125 7.03 9.28 4.32
C HIS A 125 6.24 10.38 5.03
N VAL A 126 6.86 11.45 5.54
CA VAL A 126 6.15 12.51 6.28
C VAL A 126 6.55 13.89 5.82
N VAL A 127 6.51 14.11 4.50
CA VAL A 127 6.63 15.47 3.97
C VAL A 127 5.28 15.82 3.40
N HIS A 128 4.67 16.84 4.01
CA HIS A 128 3.34 17.30 3.66
C HIS A 128 3.21 17.56 2.16
N TYR A 129 2.08 17.12 1.62
CA TYR A 129 1.65 17.35 0.25
C TYR A 129 1.91 18.81 -0.17
N GLY A 130 2.69 19.02 -1.23
CA GLY A 130 3.07 20.33 -1.75
C GLY A 130 4.53 20.69 -1.47
N LEU A 131 5.05 20.50 -0.24
CA LEU A 131 6.42 20.91 0.10
C LEU A 131 7.47 20.12 -0.68
N LEU A 132 7.32 18.79 -0.73
CA LEU A 132 8.22 17.92 -1.50
C LEU A 132 8.20 18.31 -2.98
N GLN A 133 7.01 18.52 -3.55
CA GLN A 133 6.86 18.93 -4.95
C GLN A 133 7.49 20.30 -5.22
N PHE A 134 7.32 21.28 -4.32
CA PHE A 134 7.98 22.58 -4.47
C PHE A 134 9.50 22.48 -4.39
N LEU A 135 10.04 21.62 -3.54
CA LEU A 135 11.48 21.37 -3.51
C LEU A 135 11.97 20.63 -4.76
N GLN A 136 11.17 19.72 -5.33
CA GLN A 136 11.47 19.09 -6.62
C GLN A 136 11.51 20.14 -7.74
N ILE A 137 10.51 21.03 -7.80
CA ILE A 137 10.46 22.15 -8.75
C ILE A 137 11.68 23.08 -8.54
N LYS A 138 12.01 23.41 -7.28
CA LYS A 138 13.18 24.25 -6.92
C LYS A 138 14.49 23.73 -7.50
N HIS A 139 14.67 22.41 -7.49
CA HIS A 139 15.89 21.73 -7.95
C HIS A 139 15.80 21.14 -9.35
N LYS A 140 14.74 21.49 -10.10
CA LYS A 140 14.53 21.01 -11.47
C LYS A 140 14.42 19.48 -11.57
N LEU A 141 13.97 18.82 -10.50
CA LEU A 141 13.75 17.38 -10.43
C LEU A 141 12.35 17.01 -10.95
N ALA A 142 12.18 15.76 -11.36
CA ALA A 142 10.88 15.25 -11.76
C ALA A 142 9.88 15.31 -10.60
N VAL A 143 8.72 15.92 -10.83
CA VAL A 143 7.71 16.14 -9.78
C VAL A 143 6.94 14.85 -9.51
N SER A 144 7.17 14.20 -8.38
CA SER A 144 6.46 12.96 -8.05
C SER A 144 4.99 13.21 -7.76
N SER A 145 4.11 12.40 -8.36
CA SER A 145 2.70 12.33 -7.95
C SER A 145 2.62 11.82 -6.51
N ALA A 146 1.99 12.61 -5.63
CA ALA A 146 1.80 12.19 -4.25
C ALA A 146 0.73 11.11 -4.18
N LYS A 147 1.08 9.97 -3.57
CA LYS A 147 0.10 8.96 -3.18
C LYS A 147 -0.60 9.43 -1.91
N PHE A 148 -1.88 9.75 -2.03
CA PHE A 148 -2.69 10.11 -0.88
C PHE A 148 -3.46 8.87 -0.42
N PRO A 149 -3.17 8.32 0.79
CA PRO A 149 -4.05 7.32 1.37
C PRO A 149 -5.32 8.03 1.85
N TRP A 150 -6.32 8.16 0.94
CA TRP A 150 -7.55 8.91 1.22
C TRP A 150 -8.35 8.34 2.37
N ASN A 151 -8.42 7.02 2.39
CA ASN A 151 -9.09 6.27 3.43
C ASN A 151 -8.19 5.10 3.79
N PHE A 152 -7.79 5.04 5.06
CA PHE A 152 -7.10 3.89 5.61
C PHE A 152 -7.83 3.46 6.87
N ILE A 153 -8.26 2.20 6.88
CA ILE A 153 -8.74 1.54 8.08
C ILE A 153 -8.00 0.21 8.20
N SER A 154 -7.38 -0.04 9.34
CA SER A 154 -6.78 -1.34 9.60
C SER A 154 -7.87 -2.38 9.77
N THR A 155 -7.57 -3.64 9.46
CA THR A 155 -8.50 -4.76 9.70
C THR A 155 -8.97 -4.80 11.15
N THR A 156 -8.07 -4.53 12.09
CA THR A 156 -8.40 -4.39 13.52
C THR A 156 -9.48 -3.34 13.74
N ARG A 157 -9.25 -2.10 13.27
CA ARG A 157 -10.19 -1.01 13.45
C ARG A 157 -11.51 -1.27 12.74
N PHE A 158 -11.48 -1.92 11.58
CA PHE A 158 -12.68 -2.30 10.84
C PHE A 158 -13.57 -3.25 11.66
N PHE A 159 -13.00 -4.28 12.28
CA PHE A 159 -13.76 -5.20 13.13
C PHE A 159 -14.27 -4.57 14.43
N GLU A 160 -13.54 -3.60 15.00
CA GLU A 160 -14.03 -2.84 16.16
C GLU A 160 -15.33 -2.08 15.87
N LEU A 161 -15.57 -1.64 14.63
CA LEU A 161 -16.80 -0.93 14.27
C LEU A 161 -18.07 -1.78 14.45
N TYR A 162 -17.92 -3.10 14.48
CA TYR A 162 -19.02 -4.05 14.72
C TYR A 162 -19.20 -4.39 16.19
N GLN A 163 -18.36 -3.84 17.07
CA GLN A 163 -18.47 -3.99 18.53
C GLN A 163 -19.19 -2.78 19.12
N GLU A 164 -20.15 -3.03 20.00
CA GLU A 164 -20.78 -1.98 20.80
C GLU A 164 -19.96 -1.78 22.08
N LYS A 165 -19.48 -0.56 22.35
CA LYS A 165 -18.65 -0.22 23.50
C LYS A 165 -19.36 0.79 24.40
N ASP A 166 -19.26 0.62 25.71
CA ASP A 166 -19.57 1.66 26.69
C ASP A 166 -18.38 2.62 26.77
N GLU A 167 -18.56 3.83 26.24
CA GLU A 167 -17.52 4.86 26.17
C GLU A 167 -17.06 5.33 27.56
N LYS A 168 -17.88 5.18 28.61
CA LYS A 168 -17.54 5.63 29.97
C LYS A 168 -16.77 4.58 30.76
N ALA A 169 -17.05 3.31 30.53
CA ALA A 169 -16.43 2.19 31.25
C ALA A 169 -15.33 1.46 30.44
N GLY A 170 -15.17 1.78 29.15
CA GLY A 170 -14.26 1.07 28.25
C GLY A 170 -14.66 -0.39 28.01
N LYS A 171 -15.89 -0.76 28.35
CA LYS A 171 -16.38 -2.15 28.33
C LYS A 171 -17.12 -2.44 27.04
N ILE A 172 -16.86 -3.60 26.43
CA ILE A 172 -17.64 -4.07 25.28
C ILE A 172 -19.01 -4.57 25.77
N LEU A 173 -20.06 -3.95 25.26
CA LEU A 173 -21.46 -4.26 25.55
C LEU A 173 -21.99 -5.39 24.65
N LYS A 174 -21.58 -5.41 23.38
CA LYS A 174 -22.04 -6.39 22.40
C LYS A 174 -20.94 -6.80 21.43
N LYS A 175 -20.67 -8.10 21.37
CA LYS A 175 -19.76 -8.73 20.40
C LYS A 175 -20.58 -9.20 19.19
N ASN A 176 -20.47 -8.52 18.03
CA ASN A 176 -21.12 -8.96 16.78
C ASN A 176 -20.12 -9.49 15.74
N VAL A 177 -18.91 -9.85 16.16
CA VAL A 177 -17.89 -10.40 15.27
C VAL A 177 -17.74 -11.89 15.57
N TYR A 178 -17.96 -12.72 14.55
CA TYR A 178 -17.85 -14.17 14.63
C TYR A 178 -17.04 -14.65 13.42
N GLY A 179 -16.29 -15.73 13.60
CA GLY A 179 -15.48 -16.33 12.55
C GLY A 179 -15.41 -17.84 12.71
N PHE A 180 -15.20 -18.52 11.58
CA PHE A 180 -14.95 -19.95 11.54
C PHE A 180 -13.59 -20.18 10.93
N THR A 181 -12.81 -21.06 11.56
CA THR A 181 -11.51 -21.49 11.05
C THR A 181 -11.36 -22.99 11.28
N GLU A 182 -10.74 -23.67 10.32
CA GLU A 182 -10.36 -25.08 10.49
C GLU A 182 -9.16 -25.24 11.43
N ALA A 183 -8.35 -24.18 11.56
CA ALA A 183 -7.19 -24.14 12.43
C ALA A 183 -7.35 -22.99 13.42
N LEU A 184 -7.54 -23.33 14.70
CA LEU A 184 -7.54 -22.35 15.80
C LEU A 184 -6.15 -21.73 16.03
N GLY A 185 -5.10 -22.35 15.48
CA GLY A 185 -3.72 -21.93 15.68
C GLY A 185 -3.20 -22.33 17.06
N SER A 186 -2.00 -21.84 17.40
CA SER A 186 -1.38 -22.05 18.70
C SER A 186 -2.11 -21.28 19.81
N LEU A 187 -1.83 -21.61 21.08
CA LEU A 187 -2.42 -20.90 22.22
C LEU A 187 -2.07 -19.42 22.20
N GLU A 188 -0.85 -19.07 21.82
CA GLU A 188 -0.37 -17.69 21.72
C GLU A 188 -1.13 -16.91 20.64
N ALA A 189 -1.45 -17.56 19.51
CA ALA A 189 -2.27 -16.96 18.46
C ALA A 189 -3.69 -16.70 18.98
N GLN A 190 -4.28 -17.67 19.69
CA GLN A 190 -5.61 -17.53 20.29
C GLN A 190 -5.64 -16.40 21.34
N GLU A 191 -4.65 -16.33 22.23
CA GLU A 191 -4.50 -15.24 23.20
C GLU A 191 -4.39 -13.88 22.51
N HIS A 192 -3.63 -13.80 21.41
CA HIS A 192 -3.51 -12.58 20.62
C HIS A 192 -4.84 -12.12 20.04
N PHE A 193 -5.62 -13.04 19.45
CA PHE A 193 -6.96 -12.72 18.94
C PHE A 193 -7.94 -12.37 20.06
N HIS A 194 -7.85 -13.02 21.22
CA HIS A 194 -8.63 -12.66 22.40
C HIS A 194 -8.32 -11.24 22.86
N TRP A 195 -7.04 -10.85 22.88
CA TRP A 195 -6.63 -9.53 23.32
C TRP A 195 -7.01 -8.41 22.34
N ILE A 196 -6.85 -8.64 21.03
CA ILE A 196 -7.16 -7.62 20.01
C ILE A 196 -8.66 -7.53 19.73
N TYR A 197 -9.34 -8.66 19.58
CA TYR A 197 -10.70 -8.72 19.06
C TYR A 197 -11.74 -9.13 20.11
N HIS A 198 -11.31 -9.45 21.33
CA HIS A 198 -12.18 -9.94 22.42
C HIS A 198 -13.00 -11.16 21.99
N MET A 199 -12.41 -12.01 21.15
CA MET A 199 -13.02 -13.24 20.68
C MET A 199 -12.74 -14.40 21.63
N ASP A 200 -13.72 -15.26 21.77
CA ASP A 200 -13.62 -16.52 22.50
C ASP A 200 -13.58 -17.67 21.48
N PHE A 201 -12.88 -18.75 21.81
CA PHE A 201 -12.66 -19.87 20.92
C PHE A 201 -13.44 -21.10 21.37
N LEU A 202 -14.10 -21.76 20.41
CA LEU A 202 -14.79 -23.03 20.62
C LEU A 202 -14.33 -24.02 19.56
N SER A 203 -13.87 -25.19 20.00
CA SER A 203 -13.58 -26.30 19.10
C SER A 203 -14.85 -27.10 18.82
N ILE A 204 -15.31 -27.07 17.58
CA ILE A 204 -16.44 -27.89 17.12
C ILE A 204 -15.91 -29.29 16.75
N PRO A 205 -16.45 -30.39 17.32
CA PRO A 205 -15.97 -31.72 17.03
C PRO A 205 -16.21 -32.10 15.55
N SER A 206 -15.28 -32.84 14.97
CA SER A 206 -15.45 -33.32 13.59
C SER A 206 -16.54 -34.39 13.51
N SER A 207 -17.34 -34.35 12.44
CA SER A 207 -18.41 -35.34 12.22
C SER A 207 -17.87 -36.77 12.06
N LYS A 208 -16.63 -36.92 11.57
CA LYS A 208 -15.93 -38.19 11.40
C LYS A 208 -14.58 -38.16 12.13
N PRO A 209 -14.07 -39.30 12.62
CA PRO A 209 -12.74 -39.37 13.20
C PRO A 209 -11.68 -39.08 12.14
N LYS A 210 -10.57 -38.44 12.56
CA LYS A 210 -9.41 -38.21 11.71
C LYS A 210 -8.72 -39.55 11.44
N LEU A 211 -8.51 -39.88 10.17
CA LEU A 211 -7.86 -41.11 9.71
C LEU A 211 -6.43 -40.90 9.21
N PHE A 212 -5.90 -39.68 9.33
CA PHE A 212 -4.53 -39.40 8.93
C PHE A 212 -3.55 -39.67 10.08
N SER A 213 -2.35 -40.11 9.73
CA SER A 213 -1.22 -40.22 10.65
C SER A 213 -0.24 -39.09 10.36
N GLU A 214 0.03 -38.29 11.38
CA GLU A 214 1.05 -37.24 11.31
C GLU A 214 2.41 -37.86 11.68
N ARG A 215 3.45 -37.51 10.92
CA ARG A 215 4.83 -37.96 11.16
C ARG A 215 5.64 -36.78 11.66
N ASP A 216 6.64 -37.06 12.50
CA ASP A 216 7.53 -36.04 13.02
C ASP A 216 8.32 -35.33 11.90
N GLY A 217 8.57 -34.04 12.10
CA GLY A 217 9.36 -33.23 11.19
C GLY A 217 10.80 -33.73 11.08
N THR A 218 11.33 -33.77 9.86
CA THR A 218 12.73 -34.14 9.61
C THR A 218 13.58 -32.89 9.43
N VAL A 219 14.63 -32.74 10.25
CA VAL A 219 15.61 -31.66 10.10
C VAL A 219 16.76 -32.15 9.23
N ALA A 220 17.08 -31.38 8.20
CA ALA A 220 18.22 -31.64 7.32
C ALA A 220 19.36 -30.65 7.59
N GLU A 221 20.60 -31.12 7.51
CA GLU A 221 21.79 -30.29 7.78
C GLU A 221 22.01 -29.18 6.74
N ASN A 222 21.56 -29.38 5.50
CA ASN A 222 21.71 -28.43 4.41
C ASN A 222 20.60 -28.61 3.35
N GLN A 223 20.52 -27.64 2.43
CA GLN A 223 19.48 -27.60 1.40
C GLN A 223 19.53 -28.81 0.45
N GLU A 224 20.71 -29.34 0.13
CA GLU A 224 20.84 -30.51 -0.74
C GLU A 224 20.28 -31.78 -0.09
N LYS A 225 20.66 -32.04 1.18
CA LYS A 225 20.10 -33.13 1.98
C LYS A 225 18.60 -32.96 2.19
N HIS A 226 18.12 -31.73 2.35
CA HIS A 226 16.70 -31.43 2.45
C HIS A 226 15.94 -31.82 1.18
N LEU A 227 16.41 -31.37 0.00
CA LEU A 227 15.81 -31.72 -1.30
C LEU A 227 15.84 -33.23 -1.55
N LYS A 228 16.95 -33.89 -1.22
CA LYS A 228 17.07 -35.35 -1.30
C LYS A 228 16.04 -36.05 -0.41
N SER A 229 15.87 -35.60 0.83
CA SER A 229 14.89 -36.15 1.77
C SER A 229 13.44 -36.00 1.27
N ILE A 230 13.11 -34.86 0.67
CA ILE A 230 11.81 -34.63 0.02
C ILE A 230 11.61 -35.64 -1.11
N LYS A 231 12.58 -35.73 -2.03
CA LYS A 231 12.53 -36.67 -3.16
C LYS A 231 12.35 -38.12 -2.70
N ASP A 232 13.17 -38.57 -1.75
CA ASP A 232 13.12 -39.95 -1.27
C ASP A 232 11.75 -40.26 -0.62
N SER A 233 11.17 -39.28 0.08
CA SER A 233 9.81 -39.37 0.65
C SER A 233 8.73 -39.43 -0.43
N VAL A 234 8.81 -38.56 -1.45
CA VAL A 234 7.87 -38.53 -2.58
C VAL A 234 7.91 -39.85 -3.34
N ILE A 235 9.11 -40.34 -3.69
CA ILE A 235 9.29 -41.62 -4.40
C ILE A 235 8.72 -42.78 -3.60
N LYS A 236 8.95 -42.80 -2.28
CA LYS A 236 8.43 -43.86 -1.40
C LYS A 236 6.90 -43.90 -1.43
N GLU A 237 6.24 -42.76 -1.21
CA GLU A 237 4.77 -42.74 -1.17
C GLU A 237 4.15 -43.00 -2.56
N ILE A 238 4.78 -42.55 -3.65
CA ILE A 238 4.34 -42.87 -5.03
C ILE A 238 4.47 -44.38 -5.31
N LYS A 239 5.58 -45.02 -4.89
CA LYS A 239 5.77 -46.47 -5.04
C LYS A 239 4.73 -47.28 -4.27
N ASP A 240 4.24 -46.74 -3.15
CA ASP A 240 3.14 -47.32 -2.38
C ASP A 240 1.75 -47.06 -3.03
N GLY A 241 1.70 -46.47 -4.23
CA GLY A 241 0.48 -46.20 -4.99
C GLY A 241 -0.32 -45.00 -4.47
N LYS A 242 0.29 -44.13 -3.67
CA LYS A 242 -0.38 -42.96 -3.07
C LYS A 242 -0.11 -41.69 -3.86
N SER A 243 -1.06 -40.75 -3.80
CA SER A 243 -0.87 -39.38 -4.29
C SER A 243 -0.13 -38.53 -3.25
N VAL A 244 0.73 -37.64 -3.72
CA VAL A 244 1.56 -36.78 -2.87
C VAL A 244 1.29 -35.30 -3.16
N LEU A 245 1.03 -34.51 -2.12
CA LEU A 245 0.96 -33.06 -2.19
C LEU A 245 2.16 -32.46 -1.47
N VAL A 246 2.98 -31.69 -2.18
CA VAL A 246 4.11 -30.96 -1.60
C VAL A 246 3.71 -29.50 -1.44
N ILE A 247 3.70 -29.01 -0.19
CA ILE A 247 3.37 -27.62 0.14
C ILE A 247 4.66 -26.85 0.37
N CYS A 248 4.79 -25.69 -0.26
CA CYS A 248 5.98 -24.85 -0.20
C CYS A 248 5.62 -23.45 0.31
N GLU A 249 6.55 -22.80 1.00
CA GLU A 249 6.37 -21.42 1.52
C GLU A 249 6.39 -20.37 0.40
N SER A 250 7.24 -20.55 -0.60
CA SER A 250 7.47 -19.55 -1.65
C SER A 250 7.50 -20.15 -3.04
N LEU A 251 7.23 -19.32 -4.05
CA LEU A 251 7.29 -19.72 -5.47
C LEU A 251 8.69 -20.23 -5.84
N THR A 252 9.75 -19.59 -5.34
CA THR A 252 11.14 -20.03 -5.55
C THR A 252 11.37 -21.43 -5.00
N SER A 253 10.78 -21.76 -3.85
CA SER A 253 10.87 -23.11 -3.27
C SER A 253 10.13 -24.13 -4.13
N VAL A 254 8.95 -23.77 -4.66
CA VAL A 254 8.20 -24.61 -5.61
C VAL A 254 9.05 -24.91 -6.84
N GLU A 255 9.64 -23.89 -7.48
CA GLU A 255 10.46 -24.06 -8.68
C GLU A 255 11.69 -24.92 -8.41
N THR A 256 12.35 -24.71 -7.26
CA THR A 256 13.54 -25.47 -6.87
C THR A 256 13.22 -26.94 -6.66
N ILE A 257 12.18 -27.23 -5.86
CA ILE A 257 11.76 -28.60 -5.58
C ILE A 257 11.22 -29.27 -6.85
N TYR A 258 10.45 -28.55 -7.66
CA TYR A 258 9.91 -29.07 -8.92
C TYR A 258 11.01 -29.51 -9.87
N LYS A 259 11.98 -28.63 -10.18
CA LYS A 259 13.11 -28.97 -11.05
C LYS A 259 13.91 -30.15 -10.49
N TYR A 260 14.18 -30.14 -9.18
CA TYR A 260 14.90 -31.23 -8.54
C TYR A 260 14.16 -32.57 -8.65
N LEU A 261 12.83 -32.57 -8.49
CA LEU A 261 12.02 -33.77 -8.68
C LEU A 261 11.94 -34.20 -10.14
N GLU A 262 11.77 -33.27 -11.08
CA GLU A 262 11.70 -33.54 -12.52
C GLU A 262 12.99 -34.17 -13.06
N GLU A 263 14.15 -33.68 -12.63
CA GLU A 263 15.46 -34.22 -13.03
C GLU A 263 15.71 -35.65 -12.49
N HIS A 264 15.04 -36.03 -11.40
CA HIS A 264 15.33 -37.27 -10.66
C HIS A 264 14.17 -38.28 -10.63
N LEU A 265 13.01 -37.94 -11.18
CA LEU A 265 11.86 -38.83 -11.38
C LEU A 265 11.85 -39.25 -12.86
N ALA A 266 11.86 -40.56 -13.14
CA ALA A 266 11.87 -41.07 -14.52
C ALA A 266 10.63 -40.61 -15.31
N PRO A 267 10.74 -40.35 -16.63
CA PRO A 267 9.77 -39.60 -17.45
C PRO A 267 8.39 -40.26 -17.69
N ASN A 268 8.00 -41.32 -16.98
CA ASN A 268 6.85 -42.14 -17.39
C ASN A 268 5.66 -42.21 -16.42
N ASN A 269 5.57 -41.45 -15.31
CA ASN A 269 4.44 -41.63 -14.37
C ASN A 269 3.89 -40.37 -13.66
N CYS A 270 4.24 -39.16 -14.06
CA CYS A 270 3.67 -37.94 -13.45
C CYS A 270 3.37 -36.90 -14.53
N GLU A 271 2.10 -36.77 -14.92
CA GLU A 271 1.63 -35.52 -15.53
C GLU A 271 1.39 -34.51 -14.39
N PRO A 272 2.16 -33.41 -14.31
CA PRO A 272 1.95 -32.39 -13.29
C PRO A 272 0.75 -31.53 -13.68
N GLN A 273 -0.35 -31.65 -12.93
CA GLN A 273 -1.39 -30.62 -12.97
C GLN A 273 -0.94 -29.45 -12.08
N LYS A 274 -0.55 -28.33 -12.70
CA LYS A 274 -0.51 -27.06 -11.99
C LYS A 274 -1.95 -26.76 -11.56
N ALA A 275 -2.20 -26.72 -10.26
CA ALA A 275 -3.43 -26.14 -9.75
C ALA A 275 -3.36 -24.64 -10.02
N ASP A 276 -3.74 -24.23 -11.22
CA ASP A 276 -4.02 -22.84 -11.54
C ASP A 276 -5.14 -22.39 -10.61
N ARG A 277 -4.78 -21.70 -9.54
CA ARG A 277 -5.74 -20.88 -8.80
C ARG A 277 -6.13 -19.75 -9.74
N LYS A 278 -7.10 -20.00 -10.63
CA LYS A 278 -7.88 -18.91 -11.20
C LYS A 278 -8.48 -18.16 -10.01
N PRO A 279 -8.25 -16.85 -9.87
CA PRO A 279 -8.95 -16.08 -8.87
C PRO A 279 -10.45 -16.29 -9.12
N THR A 280 -11.14 -16.85 -8.13
CA THR A 280 -12.57 -17.06 -8.22
C THR A 280 -13.21 -15.68 -8.30
N ASP A 281 -13.70 -15.31 -9.49
CA ASP A 281 -14.48 -14.11 -9.68
C ASP A 281 -15.70 -14.19 -8.75
N PHE A 282 -15.70 -13.38 -7.70
CA PHE A 282 -16.75 -13.31 -6.68
C PHE A 282 -18.10 -12.74 -7.21
N ASN A 283 -18.28 -12.67 -8.53
CA ASN A 283 -19.42 -12.02 -9.19
C ASN A 283 -20.42 -12.98 -9.87
N GLN A 284 -20.32 -14.29 -9.68
CA GLN A 284 -21.33 -15.25 -10.17
C GLN A 284 -22.17 -15.87 -9.04
N THR A 285 -22.86 -15.01 -8.26
CA THR A 285 -24.00 -15.44 -7.42
C THR A 285 -25.20 -14.51 -7.61
N LYS A 286 -25.57 -14.24 -8.88
CA LYS A 286 -26.86 -13.64 -9.21
C LYS A 286 -27.93 -14.65 -9.68
N ASP A 287 -27.54 -15.86 -10.06
CA ASP A 287 -28.50 -16.81 -10.68
C ASP A 287 -28.99 -17.95 -9.75
N ALA A 288 -28.57 -17.97 -8.48
CA ALA A 288 -29.01 -18.98 -7.51
C ALA A 288 -30.24 -18.56 -6.66
N LYS A 289 -30.79 -17.35 -6.87
CA LYS A 289 -31.94 -16.83 -6.10
C LYS A 289 -33.32 -17.21 -6.65
N GLU A 290 -33.42 -17.97 -7.74
CA GLU A 290 -34.72 -18.23 -8.39
C GLU A 290 -35.33 -19.62 -8.11
N LYS A 291 -34.76 -20.44 -7.21
CA LYS A 291 -35.28 -21.80 -6.94
C LYS A 291 -35.52 -22.17 -5.46
N LEU A 292 -35.91 -21.21 -4.64
CA LEU A 292 -36.48 -21.49 -3.31
C LEU A 292 -37.78 -20.71 -3.14
N LYS A 293 -38.88 -21.25 -3.69
CA LYS A 293 -40.22 -20.90 -3.22
C LYS A 293 -40.45 -21.62 -1.88
N PRO A 294 -40.94 -20.94 -0.83
CA PRO A 294 -41.26 -21.59 0.43
C PRO A 294 -42.43 -22.56 0.24
N LYS A 295 -42.27 -23.80 0.73
CA LYS A 295 -43.40 -24.69 1.00
C LYS A 295 -44.02 -24.25 2.32
N GLU A 296 -45.30 -23.90 2.28
CA GLU A 296 -46.13 -23.66 3.46
C GLU A 296 -46.22 -24.94 4.30
N ILE A 297 -45.89 -24.83 5.59
CA ILE A 297 -46.48 -25.58 6.72
C ILE A 297 -46.54 -24.60 7.90
#